data_AF-A0A970UL89-F1
#
_entry.id   AF-A0A970UL89-F1
#
_cell.length_a   1.000
_cell.length_b   1.000
_cell.length_c   1.000
_cell.angle_alpha   90.00
_cell.angle_beta   90.00
_cell.angle_gamma   90.00
#
_symmetry.space_group_name_H-M   'P 1'
#
loop_
_entity.id
_entity.type
_entity.pdbx_description
1 polymer ?
#
loop_
_entity_poly.entity_id
_entity_poly.type
_entity_poly.pdbx_seq_one_letter_code
_entity_poly.pdbx_strand_id
1 'polypeptide(L)'
;MNKGLIEQVVNFVREIFTGLDSGYLFFGGPVEIVRYVFDIILITFVVYQLLKLLRQTRAWQLLQGLFLIILFTMICSILGLEMVGFIFDNILYVVAIAFVVIFQPELRKALETVGLRSFSTFSNALSPEYQEGAGDVAAMIDHVVRACSEMSKSYTGALIIIERNSKLSELLEQENVVSLDSSVTKDMLLSIFFKGSPLHDGAVLIRNNRISAARCHVPLSESVHTKVSFGTRHRAAVGASEMGDAISVAVSEERGKISLAMDGCLYEMRGGDELKKNLLYIFGIAQAPGRSKRKGRRVVNPFAKPSIVSTQKPSEEMEEIIRSKQSDFVDGEIVAVSAVSATCPTDKSQKTGSPVSASSSTEPPVTAKRDELRINGKISRKIMYILASFVISLSLWMYIQINNNPVIEKQITVPLQFLSEETLANNDLKTEYTIENVSIILVGRKSVMDELSDTDIGAYIDYSPVQSEGLYTLRIAINSEKNVYYRVKSQNPETIAVNAYQSGD
;
A
#
# COMPACT_ATOMS: atom_id res chain seq x y z
N MET A 1 -22.21 -30.26 15.49
CA MET A 1 -22.03 -30.41 14.03
C MET A 1 -21.77 -29.02 13.46
N ASN A 2 -20.49 -28.67 13.32
CA ASN A 2 -20.08 -27.42 12.70
C ASN A 2 -20.37 -27.53 11.20
N LYS A 3 -21.31 -26.73 10.68
CA LYS A 3 -21.44 -26.52 9.24
C LYS A 3 -20.07 -26.06 8.74
N GLY A 4 -19.48 -26.80 7.80
CA GLY A 4 -18.13 -26.55 7.31
C GLY A 4 -18.00 -25.12 6.79
N LEU A 5 -16.82 -24.51 6.94
CA LEU A 5 -16.53 -23.15 6.46
C LEU A 5 -16.90 -22.99 4.98
N ILE A 6 -16.76 -24.06 4.19
CA ILE A 6 -17.16 -24.16 2.79
C ILE A 6 -18.69 -24.05 2.61
N GLU A 7 -19.47 -24.70 3.47
CA GLU A 7 -20.93 -24.64 3.42
C GLU A 7 -21.45 -23.23 3.76
N GLN A 8 -20.78 -22.55 4.70
CA GLN A 8 -21.06 -21.13 4.99
C GLN A 8 -20.73 -20.23 3.79
N VAL A 9 -19.60 -20.47 3.12
CA VAL A 9 -19.21 -19.73 1.90
C VAL A 9 -20.20 -19.99 0.76
N VAL A 10 -20.65 -21.24 0.56
CA VAL A 10 -21.62 -21.58 -0.48
C VAL A 10 -22.98 -20.92 -0.20
N ASN A 11 -23.44 -20.94 1.05
CA ASN A 11 -24.68 -20.26 1.43
C ASN A 11 -24.58 -18.75 1.24
N PHE A 12 -23.46 -18.15 1.64
CA PHE A 12 -23.17 -16.74 1.40
C PHE A 12 -23.17 -16.39 -0.09
N VAL A 13 -22.56 -17.22 -0.94
CA VAL A 13 -22.58 -17.02 -2.39
C VAL A 13 -24.01 -17.13 -2.93
N ARG A 14 -24.81 -18.08 -2.45
CA ARG A 14 -26.23 -18.17 -2.84
C ARG A 14 -27.03 -16.94 -2.42
N GLU A 15 -26.82 -16.44 -1.20
CA GLU A 15 -27.44 -15.20 -0.70
C GLU A 15 -27.02 -13.97 -1.51
N ILE A 16 -25.76 -13.92 -1.94
CA ILE A 16 -25.27 -12.92 -2.89
C ILE A 16 -26.08 -12.96 -4.19
N PHE A 17 -26.27 -14.16 -4.76
CA PHE A 17 -26.97 -14.32 -6.04
C PHE A 17 -28.47 -14.04 -5.91
N THR A 18 -29.12 -14.46 -4.83
CA THR A 18 -30.53 -14.13 -4.57
C THR A 18 -30.73 -12.65 -4.27
N GLY A 19 -29.79 -12.02 -3.58
CA GLY A 19 -29.77 -10.56 -3.37
C GLY A 19 -29.63 -9.79 -4.67
N LEU A 20 -28.74 -10.23 -5.58
CA LEU A 20 -28.58 -9.65 -6.92
C LEU A 20 -29.82 -9.83 -7.82
N ASP A 21 -30.52 -10.96 -7.69
CA ASP A 21 -31.75 -11.26 -8.46
C ASP A 21 -32.90 -10.30 -8.12
N SER A 22 -32.88 -9.68 -6.92
CA SER A 22 -33.81 -8.60 -6.56
C SER A 22 -33.60 -7.28 -7.34
N GLY A 23 -32.52 -7.19 -8.14
CA GLY A 23 -32.30 -6.15 -9.13
C GLY A 23 -32.19 -4.74 -8.54
N TYR A 24 -32.99 -3.80 -9.06
CA TYR A 24 -32.95 -2.38 -8.68
C TYR A 24 -33.27 -2.14 -7.18
N LEU A 25 -34.03 -3.03 -6.53
CA LEU A 25 -34.32 -2.90 -5.10
C LEU A 25 -33.11 -3.11 -4.20
N PHE A 26 -32.09 -3.83 -4.67
CA PHE A 26 -30.86 -4.05 -3.90
C PHE A 26 -30.03 -2.78 -3.76
N PHE A 27 -29.90 -2.01 -4.86
CA PHE A 27 -29.11 -0.78 -4.91
C PHE A 27 -29.83 0.43 -4.33
N GLY A 28 -31.15 0.37 -4.25
CA GLY A 28 -31.98 1.43 -3.67
C GLY A 28 -31.97 2.71 -4.48
N GLY A 29 -32.07 3.86 -3.80
CA GLY A 29 -32.23 5.16 -4.47
C GLY A 29 -30.95 5.76 -5.04
N PRO A 30 -31.02 6.75 -5.97
CA PRO A 30 -29.86 7.44 -6.53
C PRO A 30 -28.93 8.03 -5.47
N VAL A 31 -29.49 8.59 -4.39
CA VAL A 31 -28.72 9.14 -3.26
C VAL A 31 -27.97 8.02 -2.52
N GLU A 32 -28.58 6.85 -2.37
CA GLU A 32 -27.96 5.70 -1.72
C GLU A 32 -26.82 5.13 -2.57
N ILE A 33 -27.01 5.08 -3.89
CA ILE A 33 -25.97 4.67 -4.84
C ILE A 33 -24.74 5.58 -4.72
N VAL A 34 -24.93 6.91 -4.64
CA VAL A 34 -23.80 7.83 -4.45
C VAL A 34 -23.09 7.57 -3.12
N ARG A 35 -23.83 7.32 -2.04
CA ARG A 35 -23.24 6.95 -0.74
C ARG A 35 -22.44 5.65 -0.83
N TYR A 36 -22.94 4.63 -1.54
CA TYR A 36 -22.23 3.36 -1.73
C TYR A 36 -20.97 3.50 -2.56
N VAL A 37 -21.00 4.30 -3.63
CA VAL A 37 -19.80 4.59 -4.42
C VAL A 37 -18.74 5.28 -3.55
N PHE A 38 -19.13 6.27 -2.75
CA PHE A 38 -18.20 6.96 -1.86
C PHE A 38 -17.60 6.00 -0.81
N ASP A 39 -18.43 5.16 -0.19
CA ASP A 39 -18.01 4.20 0.82
C ASP A 39 -17.03 3.16 0.25
N ILE A 40 -17.33 2.59 -0.92
CA ILE A 40 -16.43 1.65 -1.63
C ILE A 40 -15.11 2.32 -2.00
N ILE A 41 -15.12 3.57 -2.47
CA ILE A 41 -13.87 4.30 -2.79
C ILE A 41 -13.02 4.50 -1.54
N LEU A 42 -13.65 4.91 -0.44
CA LEU A 42 -12.96 5.18 0.83
C LEU A 42 -12.33 3.90 1.39
N ILE A 43 -13.09 2.81 1.44
CA ILE A 43 -12.59 1.50 1.89
C ILE A 43 -11.50 0.99 0.94
N THR A 44 -11.67 1.12 -0.38
CA THR A 44 -10.64 0.76 -1.37
C THR A 44 -9.34 1.50 -1.11
N PHE A 45 -9.39 2.80 -0.78
CA PHE A 45 -8.20 3.58 -0.44
C PHE A 45 -7.52 3.04 0.82
N VAL A 46 -8.28 2.78 1.89
CA VAL A 46 -7.74 2.23 3.15
C VAL A 46 -7.11 0.86 2.92
N VAL A 47 -7.81 -0.05 2.24
CA VAL A 47 -7.32 -1.39 1.91
C VAL A 47 -6.07 -1.32 1.04
N TYR A 48 -6.05 -0.43 0.04
CA TYR A 48 -4.86 -0.21 -0.81
C TYR A 48 -3.64 0.19 0.03
N GLN A 49 -3.81 1.13 0.96
CA GLN A 49 -2.72 1.59 1.83
C GLN A 49 -2.24 0.45 2.75
N LEU A 50 -3.17 -0.36 3.27
CA LEU A 50 -2.83 -1.53 4.08
C LEU A 50 -2.06 -2.58 3.28
N LEU A 51 -2.52 -2.94 2.07
CA LEU A 51 -1.80 -3.86 1.18
C LEU A 51 -0.42 -3.32 0.78
N LYS A 52 -0.30 -2.01 0.56
CA LYS A 52 0.98 -1.35 0.24
C LYS A 52 1.97 -1.42 1.39
N LEU A 53 1.50 -1.29 2.64
CA LEU A 53 2.32 -1.46 3.84
C LEU A 53 2.81 -2.90 3.99
N LEU A 54 1.92 -3.88 3.80
CA LEU A 54 2.26 -5.30 3.93
C LEU A 54 3.22 -5.80 2.85
N ARG A 55 3.20 -5.20 1.65
CA ARG A 55 3.98 -5.64 0.47
C ARG A 55 5.48 -5.84 0.72
N GLN A 56 6.09 -5.03 1.57
CA GLN A 56 7.54 -5.11 1.84
C GLN A 56 7.87 -5.87 3.13
N THR A 57 6.86 -6.46 3.76
CA THR A 57 7.02 -7.20 5.01
C THR A 57 7.03 -8.70 4.74
N ARG A 58 7.66 -9.46 5.65
CA ARG A 58 7.58 -10.93 5.67
C ARG A 58 6.13 -11.43 5.76
N ALA A 59 5.21 -10.61 6.28
CA ALA A 59 3.79 -10.94 6.38
C ALA A 59 3.13 -11.18 5.01
N TRP A 60 3.61 -10.55 3.92
CA TRP A 60 3.06 -10.81 2.59
C TRP A 60 3.31 -12.26 2.12
N GLN A 61 4.49 -12.80 2.42
CA GLN A 61 4.83 -14.20 2.10
C GLN A 61 3.97 -15.17 2.92
N LEU A 62 3.74 -14.85 4.20
CA LEU A 62 2.85 -15.64 5.06
C LEU A 62 1.41 -15.64 4.54
N LEU A 63 0.91 -14.49 4.09
CA LEU A 63 -0.44 -14.37 3.52
C LEU A 63 -0.59 -15.22 2.25
N GLN A 64 0.43 -15.25 1.38
CA GLN A 64 0.43 -16.11 0.19
C GLN A 64 0.43 -17.60 0.55
N GLY A 65 1.19 -17.99 1.58
CA GLY A 65 1.17 -19.37 2.11
C GLY A 65 -0.20 -19.76 2.65
N LEU A 66 -0.84 -18.87 3.43
CA LEU A 66 -2.20 -19.09 3.93
C LEU A 66 -3.22 -19.22 2.79
N PHE A 67 -3.14 -18.36 1.77
CA PHE A 67 -4.01 -18.44 0.60
C PHE A 67 -3.86 -19.77 -0.15
N LEU A 68 -2.62 -20.27 -0.31
CA LEU A 68 -2.35 -21.56 -0.94
C LEU A 68 -2.98 -22.72 -0.15
N ILE A 69 -2.89 -22.68 1.18
CA ILE A 69 -3.52 -23.69 2.05
C ILE A 69 -5.04 -23.69 1.86
N ILE A 70 -5.68 -22.52 1.89
CA ILE A 70 -7.13 -22.39 1.67
C ILE A 70 -7.53 -22.94 0.30
N LEU A 71 -6.77 -22.61 -0.75
CA LEU A 71 -7.00 -23.09 -2.10
C LEU A 71 -6.88 -24.62 -2.17
N PHE A 72 -5.88 -25.20 -1.50
CA PHE A 72 -5.69 -26.65 -1.44
C PHE A 72 -6.86 -27.35 -0.75
N THR A 73 -7.33 -26.84 0.39
CA THR A 73 -8.52 -27.37 1.09
C THR A 73 -9.76 -27.31 0.19
N MET A 74 -9.93 -26.22 -0.56
CA MET A 74 -11.05 -26.10 -1.52
C MET A 74 -10.96 -27.15 -2.64
N ILE A 75 -9.77 -27.38 -3.19
CA ILE A 75 -9.55 -28.43 -4.21
C ILE A 75 -9.85 -29.82 -3.65
N CYS A 76 -9.39 -30.15 -2.44
CA CYS A 76 -9.68 -31.43 -1.79
C CYS A 76 -11.19 -31.63 -1.61
N SER A 77 -11.93 -30.59 -1.22
CA SER A 77 -13.38 -30.67 -1.08
C SER A 77 -14.10 -30.88 -2.41
N ILE A 78 -13.69 -30.18 -3.47
CA ILE A 78 -14.28 -30.34 -4.80
C ILE A 78 -14.02 -31.75 -5.37
N LEU A 79 -12.83 -32.29 -5.13
CA LEU A 79 -12.45 -33.64 -5.57
C LEU A 79 -13.02 -34.76 -4.68
N GLY A 80 -13.69 -34.43 -3.57
CA GLY A 80 -14.23 -35.40 -2.62
C GLY A 80 -13.14 -36.19 -1.86
N LEU A 81 -11.95 -35.61 -1.67
CA LEU A 81 -10.82 -36.25 -0.99
C LEU A 81 -10.97 -36.18 0.55
N GLU A 82 -11.91 -36.94 1.10
CA GLU A 82 -12.28 -36.87 2.52
C GLU A 82 -11.11 -37.22 3.47
N MET A 83 -10.34 -38.27 3.18
CA MET A 83 -9.21 -38.68 4.03
C MET A 83 -8.07 -37.65 4.03
N VAL A 84 -7.77 -37.07 2.87
CA VAL A 84 -6.73 -36.03 2.77
C VAL A 84 -7.18 -34.77 3.51
N GLY A 85 -8.44 -34.36 3.32
CA GLY A 85 -9.04 -33.23 4.04
C GLY A 85 -8.98 -33.43 5.55
N PHE A 86 -9.39 -34.60 6.04
CA PHE A 86 -9.34 -34.94 7.47
C PHE A 86 -7.92 -34.82 8.05
N ILE A 87 -6.91 -35.37 7.38
CA ILE A 87 -5.52 -35.28 7.84
C ILE A 87 -5.04 -33.82 7.83
N PHE A 88 -5.33 -33.08 6.76
CA PHE A 88 -4.93 -31.68 6.63
C PHE A 88 -5.55 -30.79 7.72
N ASP A 89 -6.83 -30.97 8.03
CA ASP A 89 -7.53 -30.20 9.05
C ASP A 89 -6.91 -30.41 10.45
N ASN A 90 -6.57 -31.66 10.78
CA ASN A 90 -5.89 -31.98 12.03
C ASN A 90 -4.47 -31.37 12.10
N ILE A 91 -3.71 -31.44 11.01
CA ILE A 91 -2.38 -30.81 10.93
C ILE A 91 -2.50 -29.29 11.06
N LEU A 92 -3.44 -28.66 10.34
CA LEU A 92 -3.65 -27.21 10.40
C LEU A 92 -4.02 -26.74 11.79
N TYR A 93 -4.84 -27.52 12.52
CA TYR A 93 -5.17 -27.21 13.92
C TYR A 93 -3.93 -27.15 14.80
N VAL A 94 -3.03 -28.16 14.71
CA VAL A 94 -1.79 -28.19 15.49
C VAL A 94 -0.84 -27.07 15.05
N VAL A 95 -0.69 -26.83 13.74
CA VAL A 95 0.17 -25.77 13.20
C VAL A 95 -0.34 -24.38 13.61
N ALA A 96 -1.65 -24.15 13.64
CA ALA A 96 -2.22 -22.88 14.07
C ALA A 96 -1.91 -22.59 15.55
N ILE A 97 -2.04 -23.58 16.43
CA ILE A 97 -1.67 -23.44 17.84
C ILE A 97 -0.16 -23.16 17.97
N ALA A 98 0.67 -23.95 17.30
CA ALA A 98 2.13 -23.76 17.32
C ALA A 98 2.51 -22.36 16.80
N PHE A 99 1.85 -21.89 15.73
CA PHE A 99 2.06 -20.56 15.17
C PHE A 99 1.76 -19.47 16.19
N VAL A 100 0.61 -19.51 16.87
CA VAL A 100 0.25 -18.51 17.89
C VAL A 100 1.27 -18.49 19.02
N VAL A 101 1.70 -19.66 19.50
CA VAL A 101 2.71 -19.76 20.58
C VAL A 101 4.06 -19.21 20.13
N ILE A 102 4.51 -19.55 18.91
CA ILE A 102 5.79 -19.09 18.36
C ILE A 102 5.77 -17.58 18.09
N PHE A 103 4.66 -17.05 17.57
CA PHE A 103 4.52 -15.63 17.23
C PHE A 103 4.06 -14.76 18.42
N GLN A 104 3.78 -15.37 19.57
CA GLN A 104 3.38 -14.63 20.77
C GLN A 104 4.35 -13.49 21.14
N PRO A 105 5.69 -13.67 21.09
CA PRO A 105 6.65 -12.59 21.38
C PRO A 105 6.58 -11.43 20.38
N GLU A 106 6.39 -11.71 19.09
CA GLU A 106 6.29 -10.72 18.03
C GLU A 106 4.99 -9.93 18.11
N LEU A 107 3.87 -10.63 18.35
CA LEU A 107 2.57 -9.99 18.57
C LEU A 107 2.62 -9.07 19.80
N ARG A 108 3.27 -9.52 20.87
CA ARG A 108 3.53 -8.70 22.06
C ARG A 108 4.36 -7.46 21.71
N LYS A 109 5.51 -7.61 21.05
CA LYS A 109 6.36 -6.49 20.62
C LYS A 109 5.64 -5.51 19.70
N ALA A 110 4.82 -6.02 18.77
CA ALA A 110 4.04 -5.19 17.85
C ALA A 110 2.99 -4.35 18.61
N LEU A 111 2.28 -4.96 19.56
CA LEU A 111 1.32 -4.27 20.41
C LEU A 111 1.99 -3.26 21.36
N GLU A 112 3.13 -3.61 21.94
CA GLU A 112 3.95 -2.68 22.74
C GLU A 112 4.38 -1.46 21.90
N THR A 113 4.83 -1.70 20.66
CA THR A 113 5.22 -0.63 19.73
C THR A 113 4.04 0.25 19.31
N VAL A 114 2.87 -0.34 19.05
CA VAL A 114 1.65 0.40 18.66
C VAL A 114 1.05 1.16 19.84
N GLY A 115 1.06 0.57 21.04
CA GLY A 115 0.61 1.21 22.29
C GLY A 115 1.46 2.43 22.66
N LEU A 116 2.79 2.34 22.49
CA LEU A 116 3.71 3.46 22.71
C LEU A 116 3.64 4.52 21.60
N ARG A 117 3.32 4.15 20.35
CA ARG A 117 3.16 5.09 19.22
C ARG A 117 1.85 5.86 19.25
N SER A 118 0.73 5.23 19.63
CA SER A 118 -0.60 5.84 19.53
C SER A 118 -0.74 7.06 20.46
N PHE A 119 -0.24 6.96 21.71
CA PHE A 119 -0.37 8.05 22.67
C PHE A 119 0.63 9.20 22.43
N SER A 120 1.88 8.89 22.06
CA SER A 120 2.92 9.91 21.81
C SER A 120 2.79 10.60 20.45
N THR A 121 2.22 9.95 19.43
CA THR A 121 2.04 10.58 18.11
C THR A 121 0.73 11.37 18.06
N PHE A 122 -0.30 10.95 18.78
CA PHE A 122 -1.55 11.72 18.90
C PHE A 122 -1.38 13.00 19.72
N SER A 123 -0.55 12.99 20.77
CA SER A 123 -0.18 14.23 21.48
C SER A 123 0.68 15.17 20.63
N ASN A 124 1.55 14.63 19.78
CA ASN A 124 2.40 15.45 18.90
C ASN A 124 1.72 15.89 17.59
N ALA A 125 0.54 15.35 17.25
CA ALA A 125 -0.26 15.77 16.10
C ALA A 125 -1.19 16.97 16.41
N LEU A 126 -1.37 17.30 17.69
CA LEU A 126 -2.14 18.46 18.17
C LEU A 126 -1.27 19.67 18.53
N SER A 127 0.06 19.55 18.42
CA SER A 127 1.02 20.63 18.63
C SER A 127 1.58 21.10 17.28
N PRO A 128 1.26 22.31 16.81
CA PRO A 128 1.87 22.87 15.61
C PRO A 128 3.29 23.37 15.96
N GLU A 129 4.25 22.45 16.13
CA GLU A 129 5.64 22.79 16.50
C GLU A 129 6.68 22.04 15.64
N TYR A 130 6.38 21.88 14.34
CA TYR A 130 7.31 21.33 13.36
C TYR A 130 8.04 22.39 12.51
N GLN A 131 8.07 23.66 12.96
CA GLN A 131 8.77 24.74 12.26
C GLN A 131 9.84 25.48 13.07
N GLU A 132 9.99 25.23 14.38
CA GLU A 132 11.10 25.82 15.18
C GLU A 132 12.36 24.92 15.25
N GLY A 133 12.28 23.63 14.91
CA GLY A 133 13.40 22.67 15.08
C GLY A 133 14.54 22.71 14.04
N ALA A 134 14.47 23.54 13.00
CA ALA A 134 15.52 23.58 11.97
C ALA A 134 16.84 24.17 12.51
N GLY A 135 16.75 25.16 13.42
CA GLY A 135 17.92 25.75 14.09
C GLY A 135 18.63 24.74 15.00
N ASP A 136 17.85 23.96 15.73
CA ASP A 136 18.30 22.94 16.68
C ASP A 136 19.06 21.81 15.98
N VAL A 137 18.55 21.30 14.86
CA VAL A 137 19.24 20.26 14.07
C VAL A 137 20.51 20.81 13.42
N ALA A 138 20.51 22.07 12.96
CA ALA A 138 21.72 22.69 12.41
C ALA A 138 22.82 22.85 13.46
N ALA A 139 22.46 23.22 14.69
CA ALA A 139 23.39 23.31 15.83
C ALA A 139 23.96 21.93 16.20
N MET A 140 23.11 20.90 16.21
CA MET A 140 23.52 19.50 16.41
C MET A 140 24.59 19.07 15.40
N ILE A 141 24.32 19.30 14.12
CA ILE A 141 25.23 18.94 13.02
C ILE A 141 26.57 19.67 13.21
N ASP A 142 26.54 20.94 13.61
CA ASP A 142 27.76 21.70 13.87
C ASP A 142 28.59 21.10 15.02
N HIS A 143 27.95 20.71 16.12
CA HIS A 143 28.63 20.03 17.24
C HIS A 143 29.20 18.66 16.85
N VAL A 144 28.43 17.84 16.12
CA VAL A 144 28.88 16.53 15.62
C VAL A 144 30.09 16.70 14.68
N VAL A 145 30.01 17.61 13.72
CA VAL A 145 31.09 17.86 12.76
C VAL A 145 32.36 18.36 13.45
N ARG A 146 32.24 19.29 14.40
CA ARG A 146 33.39 19.80 15.17
C ARG A 146 34.02 18.69 16.01
N ALA A 147 33.22 17.83 16.64
CA ALA A 147 33.71 16.69 17.42
C ALA A 147 34.43 15.68 16.51
N CYS A 148 33.82 15.27 15.40
CA CYS A 148 34.43 14.36 14.43
C CYS A 148 35.72 14.92 13.84
N SER A 149 35.79 16.23 13.58
CA SER A 149 37.01 16.89 13.07
C SER A 149 38.15 16.88 14.10
N GLU A 150 37.83 17.05 15.39
CA GLU A 150 38.83 16.96 16.46
C GLU A 150 39.30 15.51 16.67
N MET A 151 38.37 14.55 16.70
CA MET A 151 38.66 13.12 16.82
C MET A 151 39.46 12.58 15.62
N SER A 152 39.21 13.12 14.43
CA SER A 152 39.98 12.84 13.22
C SER A 152 41.44 13.25 13.38
N LYS A 153 41.70 14.45 13.90
CA LYS A 153 43.07 14.96 14.15
C LYS A 153 43.81 14.19 15.25
N SER A 154 43.09 13.78 16.29
CA SER A 154 43.65 13.03 17.42
C SER A 154 43.68 11.51 17.21
N TYR A 155 43.28 11.02 16.04
CA TYR A 155 43.17 9.58 15.73
C TYR A 155 42.36 8.83 16.81
N THR A 156 41.25 9.44 17.24
CA THR A 156 40.29 8.87 18.17
C THR A 156 39.13 8.26 17.39
N GLY A 157 38.90 6.96 17.57
CA GLY A 157 37.81 6.25 16.92
C GLY A 157 36.45 6.66 17.49
N ALA A 158 35.48 6.90 16.61
CA ALA A 158 34.13 7.28 17.03
C ALA A 158 33.07 6.65 16.12
N LEU A 159 31.89 6.41 16.69
CA LEU A 159 30.72 5.93 15.96
C LEU A 159 29.47 6.62 16.50
N ILE A 160 28.90 7.54 15.72
CA ILE A 160 27.73 8.33 16.09
C ILE A 160 26.58 7.91 15.18
N ILE A 161 25.46 7.49 15.75
CA ILE A 161 24.25 7.08 15.04
C ILE A 161 23.21 8.16 15.29
N ILE A 162 22.66 8.73 14.21
CA ILE A 162 21.61 9.72 14.26
C ILE A 162 20.32 9.07 13.78
N GLU A 163 19.38 8.91 14.72
CA GLU A 163 18.07 8.33 14.47
C GLU A 163 17.21 9.28 13.62
N ARG A 164 16.45 8.71 12.69
CA ARG A 164 15.51 9.44 11.82
C ARG A 164 14.09 8.94 12.05
N ASN A 165 13.39 8.46 11.03
CA ASN A 165 11.99 8.05 11.17
C ASN A 165 11.85 6.66 11.83
N SER A 166 12.85 5.79 11.62
CA SER A 166 12.90 4.44 12.18
C SER A 166 13.59 4.50 13.53
N LYS A 167 12.88 4.09 14.58
CA LYS A 167 13.44 4.02 15.93
C LYS A 167 14.36 2.81 16.05
N LEU A 168 15.57 3.03 16.56
CA LEU A 168 16.54 1.96 16.82
C LEU A 168 16.45 1.49 18.28
N SER A 169 15.24 1.14 18.75
CA SER A 169 15.00 0.73 20.14
C SER A 169 15.81 -0.51 20.55
N GLU A 170 16.08 -1.41 19.60
CA GLU A 170 16.91 -2.60 19.80
C GLU A 170 18.32 -2.26 20.31
N LEU A 171 18.85 -1.07 19.98
CA LEU A 171 20.15 -0.59 20.47
C LEU A 171 20.08 -0.02 21.90
N LEU A 172 18.90 0.27 22.43
CA LEU A 172 18.69 0.78 23.79
C LEU A 172 18.41 -0.33 24.80
N GLU A 173 17.85 -1.45 24.35
CA GLU A 173 17.45 -2.58 25.21
C GLU A 173 18.62 -3.51 25.60
N GLN A 174 19.83 -3.26 25.11
CA GLN A 174 20.99 -4.10 25.38
C GLN A 174 21.53 -3.85 26.80
N GLU A 175 21.92 -4.92 27.50
CA GLU A 175 22.33 -4.85 28.92
C GLU A 175 23.50 -3.89 29.21
N ASN A 176 24.43 -3.74 28.26
CA ASN A 176 25.64 -2.93 28.44
C ASN A 176 25.45 -1.45 28.08
N VAL A 177 24.27 -1.05 27.59
CA VAL A 177 24.01 0.31 27.12
C VAL A 177 23.86 1.26 28.31
N VAL A 178 24.47 2.43 28.20
CA VAL A 178 24.29 3.51 29.18
C VAL A 178 23.32 4.52 28.60
N SER A 179 22.10 4.53 29.14
CA SER A 179 21.09 5.55 28.82
C SER A 179 21.56 6.92 29.29
N LEU A 180 21.52 7.89 28.39
CA LEU A 180 21.90 9.27 28.64
C LEU A 180 20.75 10.17 28.23
N ASP A 181 20.64 11.33 28.89
CA ASP A 181 19.78 12.40 28.43
C ASP A 181 20.58 13.71 28.45
N SER A 182 21.40 13.90 27.42
CA SER A 182 22.28 15.06 27.30
C SER A 182 22.06 15.79 25.98
N SER A 183 22.25 17.11 26.01
CA SER A 183 22.39 17.91 24.80
C SER A 183 23.61 17.46 23.99
N VAL A 184 23.51 17.53 22.65
CA VAL A 184 24.61 17.17 21.74
C VAL A 184 25.60 18.33 21.67
N THR A 185 26.67 18.28 22.46
CA THR A 185 27.76 19.26 22.41
C THR A 185 29.07 18.62 21.94
N LYS A 186 29.98 19.43 21.39
CA LYS A 186 31.31 18.98 20.95
C LYS A 186 32.03 18.27 22.10
N ASP A 187 32.05 18.92 23.27
CA ASP A 187 32.82 18.44 24.42
C ASP A 187 32.23 17.16 25.00
N MET A 188 30.90 17.01 25.03
CA MET A 188 30.26 15.76 25.46
C MET A 188 30.63 14.59 24.54
N LEU A 189 30.60 14.78 23.22
CA LEU A 189 31.00 13.74 22.27
C LEU A 189 32.49 13.38 22.44
N LEU A 190 33.37 14.36 22.65
CA LEU A 190 34.79 14.10 22.93
C LEU A 190 35.01 13.33 24.23
N SER A 191 34.27 13.66 25.29
CA SER A 191 34.33 12.96 26.57
C SER A 191 33.85 11.51 26.47
N ILE A 192 32.79 11.25 25.68
CA ILE A 192 32.29 9.89 25.47
C ILE A 192 33.33 9.04 24.75
N PHE A 193 33.91 9.52 23.64
CA PHE A 193 34.86 8.75 22.83
C PHE A 193 36.32 8.81 23.32
N PHE A 194 36.59 9.47 24.44
CA PHE A 194 37.92 9.48 25.04
C PHE A 194 38.36 8.04 25.37
N LYS A 195 39.55 7.62 24.93
CA LYS A 195 40.03 6.22 25.05
C LYS A 195 40.04 5.66 26.49
N GLY A 196 40.11 6.52 27.51
CA GLY A 196 40.03 6.12 28.92
C GLY A 196 38.63 6.11 29.52
N SER A 197 37.60 6.54 28.78
CA SER A 197 36.22 6.62 29.25
C SER A 197 35.53 5.26 29.16
N PRO A 198 34.80 4.77 30.18
CA PRO A 198 34.00 3.55 30.05
C PRO A 198 32.95 3.57 28.93
N LEU A 199 32.63 4.75 28.38
CA LEU A 199 31.60 4.95 27.35
C LEU A 199 32.12 4.86 25.91
N HIS A 200 33.44 4.83 25.69
CA HIS A 200 34.03 4.94 24.34
C HIS A 200 33.90 3.68 23.48
N ASP A 201 33.57 2.56 24.11
CA ASP A 201 33.49 1.25 23.47
C ASP A 201 32.08 0.96 22.95
N GLY A 202 31.80 1.46 21.75
CA GLY A 202 30.52 1.27 21.07
C GLY A 202 30.09 2.51 20.29
N ALA A 203 28.80 2.58 20.01
CA ALA A 203 28.17 3.71 19.36
C ALA A 203 27.48 4.66 20.35
N VAL A 204 27.37 5.93 19.94
CA VAL A 204 26.49 6.92 20.56
C VAL A 204 25.22 7.03 19.73
N LEU A 205 24.06 6.94 20.37
CA LEU A 205 22.76 7.13 19.73
C LEU A 205 22.23 8.53 20.01
N ILE A 206 22.01 9.29 18.95
CA ILE A 206 21.36 10.61 18.98
C ILE A 206 19.91 10.45 18.50
N ARG A 207 18.96 10.89 19.34
CA ARG A 207 17.52 10.90 19.06
C ARG A 207 16.97 12.26 19.42
N ASN A 208 16.14 12.84 18.54
CA ASN A 208 15.48 14.14 18.79
C ASN A 208 16.44 15.24 19.26
N ASN A 209 17.58 15.39 18.57
CA ASN A 209 18.62 16.37 18.92
C ASN A 209 19.28 16.18 20.32
N ARG A 210 19.18 14.99 20.91
CA ARG A 210 19.78 14.68 22.21
C ARG A 210 20.52 13.35 22.15
N ILE A 211 21.57 13.23 22.95
CA ILE A 211 22.27 11.96 23.15
C ILE A 211 21.38 11.10 24.06
N SER A 212 20.82 10.03 23.49
CA SER A 212 19.91 9.11 24.18
C SER A 212 20.65 7.96 24.85
N ALA A 213 21.80 7.56 24.30
CA ALA A 213 22.60 6.48 24.85
C ALA A 213 24.04 6.50 24.33
N ALA A 214 24.93 5.89 25.10
CA ALA A 214 26.29 5.55 24.70
C ALA A 214 26.54 4.05 24.93
N ARG A 215 27.66 3.55 24.39
CA ARG A 215 28.04 2.13 24.47
C ARG A 215 27.07 1.18 23.74
N CYS A 216 26.36 1.69 22.73
CA CYS A 216 25.45 0.89 21.92
C CYS A 216 26.23 -0.09 21.04
N HIS A 217 25.92 -1.38 21.12
CA HIS A 217 26.56 -2.39 20.28
C HIS A 217 25.76 -2.61 19.00
N VAL A 218 26.37 -2.31 17.86
CA VAL A 218 25.71 -2.40 16.55
C VAL A 218 26.14 -3.69 15.85
N PRO A 219 25.22 -4.46 15.24
CA PRO A 219 25.59 -5.59 14.39
C PRO A 219 26.51 -5.13 13.25
N LEU A 220 27.56 -5.92 12.98
CA LEU A 220 28.52 -5.61 11.94
C LEU A 220 27.97 -6.04 10.58
N SER A 221 27.95 -5.13 9.61
CA SER A 221 27.58 -5.48 8.25
C SER A 221 28.61 -6.42 7.60
N GLU A 222 28.09 -7.39 6.85
CA GLU A 222 28.85 -8.26 5.93
C GLU A 222 28.93 -7.66 4.52
N SER A 223 28.10 -6.67 4.23
CA SER A 223 27.92 -6.10 2.90
C SER A 223 29.00 -5.08 2.53
N VAL A 224 29.90 -4.70 3.44
CA VAL A 224 30.93 -3.67 3.19
C VAL A 224 31.78 -4.07 1.99
N HIS A 225 31.43 -3.50 0.83
CA HIS A 225 32.02 -3.81 -0.45
C HIS A 225 33.52 -3.52 -0.41
N THR A 226 34.31 -4.59 -0.34
CA THR A 226 35.58 -4.78 -1.06
C THR A 226 36.56 -3.61 -1.01
N LYS A 227 36.77 -3.03 0.17
CA LYS A 227 38.04 -2.39 0.53
C LYS A 227 38.51 -2.98 1.84
N VAL A 228 39.60 -3.74 1.77
CA VAL A 228 40.25 -4.50 2.87
C VAL A 228 40.72 -3.60 4.05
N SER A 229 40.39 -2.31 4.05
CA SER A 229 40.92 -1.29 4.97
C SER A 229 39.93 -0.72 5.99
N PHE A 230 38.70 -1.24 6.10
CA PHE A 230 37.69 -0.68 7.02
C PHE A 230 37.60 -1.49 8.33
N GLY A 231 37.84 -0.81 9.46
CA GLY A 231 37.75 -1.40 10.81
C GLY A 231 36.31 -1.65 11.28
N THR A 232 36.19 -2.24 12.48
CA THR A 232 34.91 -2.67 13.08
C THR A 232 33.88 -1.54 13.20
N ARG A 233 34.29 -0.32 13.61
CA ARG A 233 33.37 0.84 13.69
C ARG A 233 32.75 1.24 12.35
N HIS A 234 33.46 1.03 11.23
CA HIS A 234 32.90 1.32 9.90
C HIS A 234 31.86 0.26 9.50
N ARG A 235 32.15 -1.02 9.79
CA ARG A 235 31.21 -2.12 9.56
C ARG A 235 29.96 -1.98 10.43
N ALA A 236 30.14 -1.53 11.68
CA ALA A 236 29.06 -1.16 12.57
C ALA A 236 28.26 0.04 12.04
N ALA A 237 28.93 1.08 11.51
CA ALA A 237 28.23 2.21 10.90
C ALA A 237 27.31 1.79 9.76
N VAL A 238 27.79 0.90 8.88
CA VAL A 238 26.98 0.31 7.79
C VAL A 238 25.85 -0.53 8.36
N GLY A 239 26.12 -1.40 9.34
CA GLY A 239 25.09 -2.22 9.97
C GLY A 239 23.96 -1.38 10.61
N ALA A 240 24.30 -0.28 11.29
CA ALA A 240 23.30 0.66 11.81
C ALA A 240 22.43 1.26 10.70
N SER A 241 23.01 1.55 9.53
CA SER A 241 22.27 2.05 8.36
C SER A 241 21.47 0.97 7.60
N GLU A 242 21.69 -0.31 7.90
CA GLU A 242 20.91 -1.44 7.36
C GLU A 242 19.71 -1.77 8.26
N MET A 243 19.80 -1.49 9.57
CA MET A 243 18.73 -1.70 10.54
C MET A 243 17.54 -0.73 10.35
N GLY A 244 17.75 0.42 9.71
CA GLY A 244 16.73 1.44 9.49
C GLY A 244 17.21 2.59 8.62
N ASP A 245 16.48 3.71 8.62
CA ASP A 245 16.85 4.92 7.87
C ASP A 245 17.84 5.84 8.59
N ALA A 246 18.57 5.31 9.57
CA ALA A 246 19.51 6.04 10.40
C ALA A 246 20.78 6.43 9.62
N ILE A 247 21.37 7.54 10.04
CA ILE A 247 22.64 8.02 9.49
C ILE A 247 23.72 7.74 10.51
N SER A 248 24.80 7.08 10.09
CA SER A 248 25.94 6.82 10.98
C SER A 248 27.17 7.59 10.53
N VAL A 249 27.88 8.21 11.47
CA VAL A 249 29.16 8.86 11.23
C VAL A 249 30.24 8.08 11.98
N ALA A 250 31.23 7.58 11.25
CA ALA A 250 32.36 6.86 11.80
C ALA A 250 33.66 7.67 11.63
N VAL A 251 34.52 7.64 12.64
CA VAL A 251 35.90 8.18 12.57
C VAL A 251 36.88 7.03 12.75
N SER A 252 37.84 6.89 11.84
CA SER A 252 38.88 5.86 11.89
C SER A 252 39.92 6.17 12.97
N GLU A 253 40.13 5.23 13.89
CA GLU A 253 41.22 5.32 14.87
C GLU A 253 42.61 5.09 14.26
N GLU A 254 42.69 4.38 13.12
CA GLU A 254 43.95 4.12 12.43
C GLU A 254 44.37 5.26 11.51
N ARG A 255 43.40 5.82 10.76
CA ARG A 255 43.67 6.75 9.66
C ARG A 255 43.12 8.15 9.88
N GLY A 256 42.35 8.37 10.94
CA GLY A 256 41.67 9.64 11.20
C GLY A 256 40.59 9.99 10.18
N LYS A 257 40.29 9.12 9.20
CA LYS A 257 39.29 9.39 8.16
C LYS A 257 37.87 9.41 8.73
N ILE A 258 37.08 10.37 8.28
CA ILE A 258 35.65 10.50 8.60
C ILE A 258 34.85 9.82 7.49
N SER A 259 33.90 8.96 7.86
CA SER A 259 33.01 8.28 6.93
C SER A 259 31.55 8.43 7.37
N LEU A 260 30.65 8.53 6.39
CA LEU A 260 29.21 8.60 6.56
C LEU A 260 28.60 7.30 6.02
N ALA A 261 27.77 6.62 6.80
CA ALA A 261 26.99 5.47 6.34
C ALA A 261 25.51 5.80 6.26
N MET A 262 24.88 5.39 5.16
CA MET A 262 23.46 5.57 4.87
C MET A 262 23.03 4.50 3.87
N ASP A 263 21.82 3.95 4.06
CA ASP A 263 21.21 2.96 3.16
C ASP A 263 22.15 1.78 2.83
N GLY A 264 22.88 1.30 3.84
CA GLY A 264 23.84 0.20 3.69
C GLY A 264 25.12 0.54 2.90
N CYS A 265 25.33 1.81 2.55
CA CYS A 265 26.51 2.27 1.83
C CYS A 265 27.39 3.14 2.74
N LEU A 266 28.72 3.03 2.58
CA LEU A 266 29.70 3.84 3.30
C LEU A 266 30.38 4.84 2.35
N TYR A 267 30.38 6.12 2.73
CA TYR A 267 30.95 7.23 1.98
C TYR A 267 32.09 7.86 2.79
N GLU A 268 33.33 7.80 2.29
CA GLU A 268 34.46 8.51 2.90
C GLU A 268 34.36 10.01 2.62
N MET A 269 34.52 10.85 3.65
CA MET A 269 34.53 12.30 3.54
C MET A 269 35.96 12.83 3.47
N ARG A 270 36.20 13.91 2.71
CA ARG A 270 37.50 14.61 2.64
C ARG A 270 37.81 15.42 3.89
N GLY A 271 36.81 15.71 4.71
CA GLY A 271 36.95 16.45 5.97
C GLY A 271 35.61 16.86 6.59
N GLY A 272 35.66 17.62 7.68
CA GLY A 272 34.48 18.08 8.41
C GLY A 272 33.52 18.95 7.59
N ASP A 273 34.04 19.79 6.69
CA ASP A 273 33.20 20.66 5.85
C ASP A 273 32.32 19.87 4.87
N GLU A 274 32.86 18.77 4.31
CA GLU A 274 32.10 17.88 3.43
C GLU A 274 31.07 17.10 4.22
N LEU A 275 31.41 16.62 5.42
CA LEU A 275 30.45 15.99 6.33
C LEU A 275 29.29 16.95 6.65
N LYS A 276 29.59 18.21 7.00
CA LYS A 276 28.57 19.23 7.32
C LYS A 276 27.61 19.45 6.15
N LYS A 277 28.14 19.62 4.93
CA LYS A 277 27.33 19.82 3.73
C LYS A 277 26.42 18.64 3.44
N ASN A 278 26.95 17.42 3.54
CA ASN A 278 26.16 16.21 3.33
C ASN A 278 25.07 16.06 4.39
N LEU A 279 25.40 16.23 5.69
CA LEU A 279 24.39 16.16 6.75
C LEU A 279 23.29 17.22 6.58
N LEU A 280 23.64 18.49 6.31
CA LEU A 280 22.64 19.53 6.06
C LEU A 280 21.73 19.24 4.87
N TYR A 281 22.28 18.64 3.80
CA TYR A 281 21.51 18.21 2.64
C TYR A 281 20.54 17.07 2.98
N ILE A 282 21.03 16.06 3.70
CA ILE A 282 20.24 14.89 4.08
C ILE A 282 19.09 15.27 5.02
N PHE A 283 19.33 16.20 5.95
CA PHE A 283 18.30 16.72 6.86
C PHE A 283 17.42 17.81 6.21
N GLY A 284 17.61 18.12 4.91
CA GLY A 284 16.75 19.05 4.17
C GLY A 284 16.92 20.52 4.56
N ILE A 285 17.98 20.88 5.28
CA ILE A 285 18.24 22.24 5.78
C ILE A 285 18.92 23.11 4.71
N ALA A 286 19.67 22.51 3.78
CA ALA A 286 20.36 23.22 2.70
C ALA A 286 19.94 22.72 1.31
N GLN A 287 19.78 23.65 0.35
CA GLN A 287 19.54 23.32 -1.05
C GLN A 287 20.80 22.71 -1.69
N ALA A 288 20.61 21.70 -2.55
CA ALA A 288 21.68 21.01 -3.26
C ALA A 288 22.66 22.00 -3.93
N PRO A 289 23.97 21.71 -4.00
CA PRO A 289 24.88 22.53 -4.79
C PRO A 289 24.42 22.52 -6.24
N GLY A 290 23.84 23.64 -6.67
CA GLY A 290 23.39 23.84 -8.03
C GLY A 290 24.55 23.62 -8.99
N ARG A 291 24.51 22.53 -9.75
CA ARG A 291 25.33 22.37 -10.95
C ARG A 291 24.92 23.50 -11.88
N SER A 292 25.73 24.56 -11.95
CA SER A 292 25.49 25.75 -12.76
C SER A 292 25.23 25.34 -14.21
N LYS A 293 23.94 25.25 -14.58
CA LYS A 293 23.54 25.19 -15.98
C LYS A 293 23.71 26.60 -16.52
N ARG A 294 24.84 26.84 -17.20
CA ARG A 294 25.01 27.95 -18.14
C ARG A 294 23.77 27.99 -19.04
N LYS A 295 22.93 29.01 -18.86
CA LYS A 295 21.82 29.34 -19.76
C LYS A 295 22.41 29.81 -21.09
N GLY A 296 22.66 28.86 -22.00
CA GLY A 296 22.86 29.11 -23.42
C GLY A 296 21.49 29.18 -24.11
N ARG A 297 21.07 30.40 -24.40
CA ARG A 297 19.91 30.76 -25.22
C ARG A 297 20.09 30.21 -26.65
N ARG A 298 19.16 29.39 -27.13
CA ARG A 298 18.76 29.38 -28.55
C ARG A 298 17.40 28.73 -28.73
N VAL A 299 16.41 29.58 -29.00
CA VAL A 299 15.18 29.23 -29.69
C VAL A 299 15.58 28.84 -31.10
N VAL A 300 15.22 27.63 -31.55
CA VAL A 300 15.15 27.32 -32.99
C VAL A 300 13.88 26.52 -33.26
N ASN A 301 13.17 27.01 -34.27
CA ASN A 301 11.86 26.67 -34.82
C ASN A 301 11.64 25.17 -35.12
N PRO A 302 10.42 24.61 -34.94
CA PRO A 302 10.12 23.20 -35.20
C PRO A 302 9.75 22.90 -36.68
N PHE A 303 10.01 23.81 -37.62
CA PHE A 303 9.74 23.61 -39.05
C PHE A 303 10.98 23.92 -39.89
N ALA A 304 11.88 22.96 -40.01
CA ALA A 304 12.88 22.93 -41.07
C ALA A 304 13.14 21.47 -41.47
N LYS A 305 12.81 21.12 -42.72
CA LYS A 305 13.06 19.80 -43.33
C LYS A 305 14.56 19.50 -43.33
N PRO A 306 14.99 18.24 -43.10
CA PRO A 306 16.39 17.88 -43.26
C PRO A 306 16.74 17.82 -44.75
N SER A 307 17.61 18.73 -45.18
CA SER A 307 18.31 18.66 -46.46
C SER A 307 19.43 17.62 -46.38
N ILE A 308 19.36 16.65 -47.27
CA ILE A 308 20.36 15.63 -47.57
C ILE A 308 21.69 16.32 -47.90
N VAL A 309 22.77 15.98 -47.20
CA VAL A 309 24.14 16.31 -47.60
C VAL A 309 24.93 15.01 -47.71
N SER A 310 25.45 14.82 -48.91
CA SER A 310 26.25 13.71 -49.40
C SER A 310 27.55 13.51 -48.62
N THR A 311 27.87 12.25 -48.37
CA THR A 311 29.21 11.75 -48.06
C THR A 311 30.18 12.07 -49.19
N GLN A 312 31.14 12.97 -48.94
CA GLN A 312 32.36 13.08 -49.73
C GLN A 312 33.52 12.40 -49.00
N LYS A 313 34.23 11.60 -49.78
CA LYS A 313 35.43 10.79 -49.47
C LYS A 313 36.61 11.73 -49.11
N PRO A 314 37.50 11.38 -48.16
CA PRO A 314 38.68 12.19 -47.88
C PRO A 314 39.70 12.11 -49.02
N SER A 315 40.28 13.25 -49.39
CA SER A 315 41.36 13.41 -50.39
C SER A 315 42.76 13.17 -49.78
N GLU A 316 43.70 12.90 -50.68
CA GLU A 316 45.00 12.21 -50.53
C GLU A 316 46.10 12.92 -49.71
N GLU A 317 45.81 13.93 -48.90
CA GLU A 317 46.84 14.70 -48.17
C GLU A 317 47.07 14.26 -46.71
N MET A 318 46.43 13.18 -46.25
CA MET A 318 46.55 12.71 -44.86
C MET A 318 47.30 11.37 -44.72
N GLU A 319 47.63 10.70 -45.83
CA GLU A 319 48.43 9.46 -45.84
C GLU A 319 49.94 9.73 -45.82
N GLU A 320 50.39 10.95 -46.11
CA GLU A 320 51.82 11.26 -46.23
C GLU A 320 52.48 11.70 -44.90
N ILE A 321 51.69 12.13 -43.91
CA ILE A 321 52.21 12.55 -42.60
C ILE A 321 52.48 11.35 -41.66
N ILE A 322 51.84 10.20 -41.93
CA ILE A 322 52.03 8.98 -41.12
C ILE A 322 53.31 8.22 -41.53
N ARG A 323 53.93 8.57 -42.65
CA ARG A 323 55.09 7.85 -43.19
C ARG A 323 56.46 8.40 -42.76
N SER A 324 56.54 9.49 -42.00
CA SER A 324 57.81 10.21 -41.79
C SER A 324 58.36 10.23 -40.36
N LYS A 325 57.92 9.37 -39.43
CA LYS A 325 58.53 9.29 -38.08
C LYS A 325 58.69 7.87 -37.56
N GLN A 326 59.46 7.07 -38.29
CA GLN A 326 59.98 5.80 -37.80
C GLN A 326 61.43 5.59 -38.27
N SER A 327 62.36 6.19 -37.55
CA SER A 327 63.76 5.75 -37.46
C SER A 327 64.37 6.43 -36.24
N ASP A 328 64.48 5.70 -35.13
CA ASP A 328 65.75 5.55 -34.41
C ASP A 328 65.56 4.73 -33.13
N PHE A 329 66.51 3.83 -32.95
CA PHE A 329 66.90 3.10 -31.74
C PHE A 329 66.41 1.65 -31.52
N VAL A 330 67.41 0.82 -31.21
CA VAL A 330 67.56 -0.63 -31.35
C VAL A 330 67.99 -1.26 -30.01
N ASP A 331 67.48 -2.47 -29.75
CA ASP A 331 67.87 -3.61 -28.89
C ASP A 331 68.31 -3.47 -27.41
N GLY A 332 67.71 -4.33 -26.56
CA GLY A 332 68.20 -4.62 -25.19
C GLY A 332 67.24 -5.34 -24.23
N GLU A 333 66.99 -6.63 -24.48
CA GLU A 333 66.97 -7.75 -23.51
C GLU A 333 65.94 -7.88 -22.32
N ILE A 334 64.95 -8.76 -22.54
CA ILE A 334 64.37 -9.88 -21.72
C ILE A 334 63.55 -9.64 -20.42
N VAL A 335 62.39 -10.33 -20.43
CA VAL A 335 61.54 -10.95 -19.38
C VAL A 335 60.25 -10.20 -18.99
N ALA A 336 59.15 -10.58 -19.64
CA ALA A 336 57.83 -10.64 -18.99
C ALA A 336 56.98 -11.74 -19.65
N VAL A 337 56.92 -12.88 -18.95
CA VAL A 337 56.03 -14.00 -19.25
C VAL A 337 54.69 -13.76 -18.56
N SER A 338 53.61 -13.89 -19.33
CA SER A 338 52.24 -14.24 -18.95
C SER A 338 51.51 -13.42 -17.88
N ALA A 339 50.53 -12.64 -18.33
CA ALA A 339 49.30 -12.40 -17.57
C ALA A 339 48.12 -13.01 -18.33
N VAL A 340 47.84 -14.28 -18.00
CA VAL A 340 46.55 -14.93 -18.26
C VAL A 340 45.54 -14.42 -17.23
N SER A 341 44.36 -14.06 -17.71
CA SER A 341 43.18 -13.72 -16.92
C SER A 341 42.73 -14.88 -16.03
N ALA A 342 42.21 -14.59 -14.82
CA ALA A 342 41.15 -15.40 -14.24
C ALA A 342 40.34 -14.67 -13.16
N THR A 343 39.04 -14.65 -13.43
CA THR A 343 37.89 -14.33 -12.58
C THR A 343 37.62 -15.39 -11.49
N CYS A 344 36.82 -14.96 -10.51
CA CYS A 344 36.16 -15.70 -9.42
C CYS A 344 35.47 -17.03 -9.85
N PRO A 345 35.39 -18.06 -8.99
CA PRO A 345 34.74 -19.33 -9.30
C PRO A 345 33.29 -19.40 -8.82
N THR A 346 32.44 -20.15 -9.53
CA THR A 346 31.63 -21.27 -8.98
C THR A 346 30.90 -22.05 -10.08
N ASP A 347 31.43 -23.26 -10.32
CA ASP A 347 30.79 -24.59 -10.38
C ASP A 347 29.68 -25.01 -11.39
N LYS A 348 29.94 -26.22 -11.92
CA LYS A 348 29.12 -27.29 -12.57
C LYS A 348 28.69 -27.22 -14.06
N SER A 349 29.32 -28.17 -14.79
CA SER A 349 28.69 -29.20 -15.63
C SER A 349 28.62 -29.02 -17.16
N GLN A 350 29.68 -29.53 -17.81
CA GLN A 350 29.69 -30.55 -18.90
C GLN A 350 28.93 -30.38 -20.24
N LYS A 351 29.71 -30.72 -21.29
CA LYS A 351 29.38 -31.28 -22.64
C LYS A 351 29.09 -30.29 -23.77
N THR A 352 30.09 -29.93 -24.59
CA THR A 352 30.62 -30.58 -25.83
C THR A 352 29.84 -30.25 -27.10
N GLY A 353 30.51 -29.61 -28.08
CA GLY A 353 30.18 -29.78 -29.51
C GLY A 353 30.14 -28.52 -30.40
N SER A 354 31.31 -28.16 -30.94
CA SER A 354 31.62 -27.63 -32.30
C SER A 354 30.96 -26.35 -32.89
N PRO A 355 31.69 -25.63 -33.79
CA PRO A 355 31.40 -24.25 -34.17
C PRO A 355 30.79 -24.11 -35.57
N VAL A 356 29.86 -23.17 -35.78
CA VAL A 356 29.45 -22.77 -37.14
C VAL A 356 29.13 -21.27 -37.21
N SER A 357 29.96 -20.59 -38.00
CA SER A 357 29.75 -19.39 -38.84
C SER A 357 29.11 -18.13 -38.26
N ALA A 358 29.87 -17.05 -38.39
CA ALA A 358 29.45 -15.67 -38.37
C ALA A 358 28.28 -15.37 -39.31
N SER A 359 27.31 -14.61 -38.81
CA SER A 359 26.54 -13.69 -39.64
C SER A 359 26.37 -12.38 -38.87
N SER A 360 26.88 -11.31 -39.48
CA SER A 360 26.74 -9.93 -39.05
C SER A 360 25.27 -9.52 -39.13
N SER A 361 24.66 -9.19 -38.00
CA SER A 361 23.49 -8.33 -37.97
C SER A 361 23.69 -7.27 -36.88
N THR A 362 23.60 -6.02 -37.32
CA THR A 362 23.71 -4.82 -36.51
C THR A 362 22.47 -4.73 -35.62
N GLU A 363 22.57 -5.13 -34.36
CA GLU A 363 21.51 -4.91 -33.37
C GLU A 363 21.52 -3.45 -32.86
N PRO A 364 20.36 -2.77 -32.76
CA PRO A 364 20.23 -1.46 -32.13
C PRO A 364 20.32 -1.58 -30.59
N PRO A 365 20.55 -0.49 -29.84
CA PRO A 365 21.00 -0.57 -28.45
C PRO A 365 19.97 -1.21 -27.51
N VAL A 366 20.37 -2.32 -26.87
CA VAL A 366 19.60 -3.20 -25.98
C VAL A 366 19.20 -2.57 -24.62
N THR A 367 19.56 -1.31 -24.37
CA THR A 367 19.32 -0.65 -23.08
C THR A 367 17.89 -0.16 -22.91
N ALA A 368 17.27 0.41 -23.95
CA ALA A 368 15.91 0.97 -23.84
C ALA A 368 14.83 -0.10 -23.61
N LYS A 369 14.94 -1.26 -24.28
CA LYS A 369 13.94 -2.33 -24.24
C LYS A 369 13.90 -3.04 -22.86
N ARG A 370 15.03 -3.11 -22.16
CA ARG A 370 15.11 -3.67 -20.79
C ARG A 370 14.49 -2.72 -19.75
N ASP A 371 14.68 -1.42 -19.92
CA ASP A 371 14.08 -0.42 -19.03
C ASP A 371 12.57 -0.32 -19.24
N GLU A 372 12.07 -0.40 -20.48
CA GLU A 372 10.64 -0.48 -20.78
C GLU A 372 9.97 -1.70 -20.14
N LEU A 373 10.55 -2.90 -20.28
CA LEU A 373 10.01 -4.14 -19.67
C LEU A 373 9.96 -4.05 -18.13
N ARG A 374 10.97 -3.43 -17.51
CA ARG A 374 11.07 -3.29 -16.05
C ARG A 374 10.11 -2.23 -15.50
N ILE A 375 9.86 -1.15 -16.25
CA ILE A 375 8.83 -0.15 -15.93
C ILE A 375 7.44 -0.77 -16.07
N ASN A 376 7.20 -1.54 -17.14
CA ASN A 376 5.91 -2.21 -17.36
C ASN A 376 5.58 -3.24 -16.26
N GLY A 377 6.58 -3.97 -15.76
CA GLY A 377 6.42 -4.88 -14.62
C GLY A 377 6.09 -4.17 -13.29
N LYS A 378 6.60 -2.96 -13.06
CA LYS A 378 6.25 -2.16 -11.87
C LYS A 378 4.85 -1.56 -11.96
N ILE A 379 4.43 -1.14 -13.15
CA ILE A 379 3.09 -0.60 -13.41
C ILE A 379 2.04 -1.71 -13.29
N SER A 380 2.29 -2.86 -13.89
CA SER A 380 1.41 -4.04 -13.81
C SER A 380 1.15 -4.47 -12.36
N ARG A 381 2.19 -4.54 -11.51
CA ARG A 381 2.01 -4.85 -10.09
C ARG A 381 1.21 -3.78 -9.34
N LYS A 382 1.43 -2.49 -9.61
CA LYS A 382 0.64 -1.41 -8.99
C LYS A 382 -0.84 -1.52 -9.34
N ILE A 383 -1.16 -1.78 -10.61
CA ILE A 383 -2.54 -1.96 -11.08
C ILE A 383 -3.18 -3.18 -10.42
N MET A 384 -2.44 -4.29 -10.32
CA MET A 384 -2.91 -5.50 -9.65
C MET A 384 -3.32 -5.25 -8.19
N TYR A 385 -2.57 -4.43 -7.43
CA TYR A 385 -2.95 -4.10 -6.05
C TYR A 385 -4.18 -3.20 -5.97
N ILE A 386 -4.33 -2.24 -6.89
CA ILE A 386 -5.52 -1.39 -6.95
C ILE A 386 -6.75 -2.25 -7.24
N LEU A 387 -6.63 -3.18 -8.20
CA LEU A 387 -7.67 -4.13 -8.54
C LEU A 387 -8.01 -5.02 -7.34
N ALA A 388 -6.99 -5.58 -6.67
CA ALA A 388 -7.19 -6.42 -5.49
C ALA A 388 -7.86 -5.65 -4.34
N SER A 389 -7.46 -4.41 -4.06
CA SER A 389 -8.12 -3.59 -3.05
C SER A 389 -9.57 -3.27 -3.39
N PHE A 390 -9.87 -3.04 -4.67
CA PHE A 390 -11.23 -2.78 -5.13
C PHE A 390 -12.11 -4.02 -4.98
N VAL A 391 -11.61 -5.20 -5.37
CA VAL A 391 -12.34 -6.47 -5.21
C VAL A 391 -12.62 -6.77 -3.74
N ILE A 392 -11.61 -6.63 -2.86
CA ILE A 392 -11.77 -6.84 -1.42
C ILE A 392 -12.81 -5.86 -0.84
N SER A 393 -12.73 -4.58 -1.22
CA SER A 393 -13.68 -3.56 -0.78
C SER A 393 -15.10 -3.83 -1.25
N LEU A 394 -15.27 -4.25 -2.51
CA LEU A 394 -16.57 -4.56 -3.08
C LEU A 394 -17.20 -5.79 -2.40
N SER A 395 -16.40 -6.84 -2.16
CA SER A 395 -16.84 -8.04 -1.43
C SER A 395 -17.24 -7.71 0.00
N LEU A 396 -16.48 -6.86 0.69
CA LEU A 396 -16.80 -6.43 2.06
C LEU A 396 -18.08 -5.60 2.10
N TRP A 397 -18.23 -4.63 1.18
CA TRP A 397 -19.45 -3.84 1.05
C TRP A 397 -20.66 -4.73 0.80
N MET A 398 -20.55 -5.68 -0.13
CA MET A 398 -21.62 -6.60 -0.47
C MET A 398 -22.03 -7.48 0.72
N TYR A 399 -21.05 -7.99 1.47
CA TYR A 399 -21.29 -8.75 2.70
C TYR A 399 -22.08 -7.92 3.74
N ILE A 400 -21.70 -6.65 3.92
CA ILE A 400 -22.39 -5.75 4.87
C ILE A 400 -23.83 -5.47 4.41
N GLN A 401 -24.07 -5.23 3.12
CA GLN A 401 -25.42 -4.96 2.62
C GLN A 401 -26.37 -6.14 2.84
N ILE A 402 -25.91 -7.35 2.53
CA ILE A 402 -26.73 -8.57 2.66
C ILE A 402 -27.12 -8.82 4.12
N ASN A 403 -26.19 -8.60 5.05
CA ASN A 403 -26.43 -8.93 6.46
C ASN A 403 -27.17 -7.82 7.23
N ASN A 404 -26.83 -6.56 6.99
CA ASN A 404 -27.37 -5.45 7.79
C ASN A 404 -28.67 -4.89 7.21
N ASN A 405 -28.84 -4.96 5.89
CA ASN A 405 -29.99 -4.37 5.21
C ASN A 405 -30.52 -5.28 4.09
N PRO A 406 -30.98 -6.50 4.44
CA PRO A 406 -31.52 -7.45 3.46
C PRO A 406 -32.80 -6.91 2.83
N VAL A 407 -33.14 -7.48 1.67
CA VAL A 407 -34.45 -7.30 1.04
C VAL A 407 -35.44 -8.21 1.76
N ILE A 408 -36.48 -7.62 2.34
CA ILE A 408 -37.51 -8.33 3.13
C ILE A 408 -38.90 -8.10 2.54
N GLU A 409 -39.82 -8.98 2.91
CA GLU A 409 -41.25 -8.85 2.59
C GLU A 409 -42.00 -8.34 3.82
N LYS A 410 -42.87 -7.34 3.64
CA LYS A 410 -43.73 -6.79 4.69
C LYS A 410 -45.18 -6.80 4.20
N GLN A 411 -46.06 -7.42 4.98
CA GLN A 411 -47.50 -7.40 4.72
C GLN A 411 -48.13 -6.22 5.46
N ILE A 412 -48.88 -5.39 4.73
CA ILE A 412 -49.59 -4.22 5.25
C ILE A 412 -51.06 -4.35 4.86
N THR A 413 -51.96 -3.98 5.78
CA THR A 413 -53.40 -3.93 5.52
C THR A 413 -53.83 -2.47 5.47
N VAL A 414 -54.37 -2.04 4.34
CA VAL A 414 -54.72 -0.65 4.08
C VAL A 414 -56.23 -0.53 3.86
N PRO A 415 -56.90 0.49 4.43
CA PRO A 415 -58.30 0.75 4.15
C PRO A 415 -58.51 1.23 2.71
N LEU A 416 -59.61 0.80 2.10
CA LEU A 416 -60.00 1.15 0.75
C LEU A 416 -60.56 2.58 0.70
N GLN A 417 -60.01 3.39 -0.19
CA GLN A 417 -60.44 4.77 -0.46
C GLN A 417 -61.07 4.86 -1.84
N PHE A 418 -61.97 5.81 -2.02
CA PHE A 418 -62.76 5.95 -3.24
C PHE A 418 -62.44 7.27 -3.93
N LEU A 419 -62.20 7.18 -5.24
CA LEU A 419 -61.98 8.34 -6.12
C LEU A 419 -63.23 8.54 -6.98
N SER A 420 -63.52 9.81 -7.28
CA SER A 420 -64.64 10.20 -8.16
C SER A 420 -66.03 9.87 -7.60
N GLU A 421 -66.26 9.93 -6.28
CA GLU A 421 -67.60 9.73 -5.69
C GLU A 421 -68.66 10.72 -6.24
N GLU A 422 -68.23 11.88 -6.71
CA GLU A 422 -69.09 12.88 -7.36
C GLU A 422 -69.80 12.34 -8.62
N THR A 423 -69.21 11.38 -9.34
CA THR A 423 -69.86 10.77 -10.52
C THR A 423 -70.99 9.84 -10.13
N LEU A 424 -70.93 9.23 -8.94
CA LEU A 424 -72.03 8.43 -8.40
C LEU A 424 -73.17 9.34 -7.93
N ALA A 425 -72.83 10.45 -7.26
CA ALA A 425 -73.80 11.43 -6.78
C ALA A 425 -74.55 12.13 -7.93
N ASN A 426 -73.87 12.47 -9.03
CA ASN A 426 -74.50 13.10 -10.20
C ASN A 426 -75.47 12.18 -10.96
N ASN A 427 -75.34 10.86 -10.78
CA ASN A 427 -76.18 9.85 -11.44
C ASN A 427 -77.21 9.22 -10.49
N ASP A 428 -77.38 9.71 -9.26
CA ASP A 428 -78.25 9.15 -8.21
C ASP A 428 -78.01 7.65 -7.91
N LEU A 429 -76.77 7.18 -8.08
CA LEU A 429 -76.37 5.79 -7.86
C LEU A 429 -75.76 5.59 -6.47
N LYS A 430 -76.22 4.56 -5.76
CA LYS A 430 -75.59 4.02 -4.55
C LYS A 430 -74.81 2.76 -4.89
N THR A 431 -73.76 2.48 -4.12
CA THR A 431 -72.90 1.31 -4.32
C THR A 431 -72.86 0.44 -3.07
N GLU A 432 -72.98 -0.87 -3.25
CA GLU A 432 -72.73 -1.86 -2.20
C GLU A 432 -71.47 -2.67 -2.52
N TYR A 433 -70.60 -2.84 -1.52
CA TYR A 433 -69.38 -3.64 -1.61
C TYR A 433 -69.10 -4.30 -0.25
N THR A 434 -68.42 -5.45 -0.28
CA THR A 434 -68.24 -6.31 0.91
C THR A 434 -66.86 -6.19 1.56
N ILE A 435 -65.92 -5.49 0.92
CA ILE A 435 -64.51 -5.48 1.33
C ILE A 435 -64.07 -4.06 1.68
N GLU A 436 -63.65 -3.88 2.93
CA GLU A 436 -63.20 -2.58 3.46
C GLU A 436 -61.68 -2.43 3.44
N ASN A 437 -60.94 -3.54 3.45
CA ASN A 437 -59.49 -3.56 3.62
C ASN A 437 -58.80 -4.39 2.54
N VAL A 438 -57.62 -3.95 2.12
CA VAL A 438 -56.79 -4.64 1.13
C VAL A 438 -55.47 -5.04 1.77
N SER A 439 -55.12 -6.33 1.68
CA SER A 439 -53.83 -6.83 2.15
C SER A 439 -52.81 -6.76 1.03
N ILE A 440 -51.71 -6.06 1.27
CA ILE A 440 -50.65 -5.82 0.29
C ILE A 440 -49.35 -6.41 0.81
N ILE A 441 -48.65 -7.19 -0.01
CA ILE A 441 -47.30 -7.67 0.28
C ILE A 441 -46.30 -6.80 -0.47
N LEU A 442 -45.51 -6.06 0.30
CA LEU A 442 -44.44 -5.20 -0.19
C LEU A 442 -43.11 -5.90 -0.06
N VAL A 443 -42.24 -5.67 -1.01
CA VAL A 443 -40.85 -6.14 -0.99
C VAL A 443 -39.95 -4.93 -1.08
N GLY A 444 -38.96 -4.84 -0.19
CA GLY A 444 -37.96 -3.80 -0.24
C GLY A 444 -36.91 -3.96 0.85
N ARG A 445 -35.95 -3.03 0.87
CA ARG A 445 -34.86 -3.10 1.85
C ARG A 445 -35.40 -2.93 3.26
N LYS A 446 -34.83 -3.65 4.22
CA LYS A 446 -35.24 -3.59 5.63
C LYS A 446 -35.37 -2.17 6.17
N SER A 447 -34.35 -1.34 5.99
CA SER A 447 -34.35 0.08 6.38
C SER A 447 -35.53 0.88 5.85
N VAL A 448 -35.96 0.57 4.63
CA VAL A 448 -37.09 1.22 3.96
C VAL A 448 -38.42 0.67 4.47
N MET A 449 -38.53 -0.64 4.62
CA MET A 449 -39.73 -1.33 5.12
C MET A 449 -40.02 -1.00 6.60
N ASP A 450 -39.00 -0.72 7.40
CA ASP A 450 -39.12 -0.33 8.80
C ASP A 450 -39.65 1.12 8.94
N GLU A 451 -39.39 2.00 7.96
CA GLU A 451 -39.88 3.39 7.96
C GLU A 451 -41.32 3.53 7.42
N LEU A 452 -41.77 2.59 6.59
CA LEU A 452 -43.12 2.58 6.01
C LEU A 452 -44.19 2.27 7.06
N SER A 453 -45.12 3.20 7.24
CA SER A 453 -46.34 3.03 8.04
C SER A 453 -47.55 2.70 7.16
N ASP A 454 -48.60 2.13 7.77
CA ASP A 454 -49.86 1.78 7.10
C ASP A 454 -50.56 3.00 6.49
N THR A 455 -50.23 4.22 6.95
CA THR A 455 -50.76 5.48 6.41
C THR A 455 -50.04 5.99 5.16
N ASP A 456 -48.84 5.48 4.86
CA ASP A 456 -48.01 5.95 3.73
C ASP A 456 -48.44 5.34 2.37
N ILE A 457 -49.38 4.39 2.42
CA ILE A 457 -49.86 3.63 1.27
C ILE A 457 -51.38 3.72 1.27
N GLY A 458 -51.96 4.10 0.14
CA GLY A 458 -53.40 4.12 -0.08
C GLY A 458 -53.82 3.10 -1.13
N ALA A 459 -54.94 2.44 -0.90
CA ALA A 459 -55.62 1.60 -1.88
C ALA A 459 -56.83 2.38 -2.41
N TYR A 460 -56.92 2.59 -3.72
CA TYR A 460 -57.92 3.43 -4.36
C TYR A 460 -58.72 2.66 -5.39
N ILE A 461 -60.00 2.99 -5.51
CA ILE A 461 -60.87 2.57 -6.61
C ILE A 461 -61.33 3.79 -7.38
N ASP A 462 -61.26 3.71 -8.70
CA ASP A 462 -61.80 4.71 -9.61
C ASP A 462 -63.22 4.35 -10.03
N TYR A 463 -64.18 5.18 -9.66
CA TYR A 463 -65.60 5.02 -10.02
C TYR A 463 -65.99 5.62 -11.37
N SER A 464 -65.07 6.26 -12.09
CA SER A 464 -65.33 6.82 -13.43
C SER A 464 -66.00 5.85 -14.43
N PRO A 465 -65.76 4.52 -14.39
CA PRO A 465 -66.44 3.55 -15.27
C PRO A 465 -67.91 3.25 -14.92
N VAL A 466 -68.38 3.63 -13.74
CA VAL A 466 -69.73 3.32 -13.24
C VAL A 466 -70.69 4.44 -13.65
N GLN A 467 -71.51 4.19 -14.66
CA GLN A 467 -72.41 5.20 -15.26
C GLN A 467 -73.90 4.79 -15.24
N SER A 468 -74.20 3.52 -14.97
CA SER A 468 -75.56 2.97 -14.91
C SER A 468 -75.66 1.93 -13.81
N GLU A 469 -76.87 1.48 -13.52
CA GLU A 469 -77.09 0.35 -12.61
C GLU A 469 -76.47 -0.95 -13.15
N GLY A 470 -75.95 -1.77 -12.24
CA GLY A 470 -75.38 -3.06 -12.59
C GLY A 470 -74.19 -3.47 -11.71
N LEU A 471 -73.69 -4.66 -12.00
CA LEU A 471 -72.53 -5.23 -11.31
C LEU A 471 -71.24 -4.90 -12.07
N TYR A 472 -70.32 -4.19 -11.41
CA TYR A 472 -69.03 -3.78 -11.96
C TYR A 472 -67.87 -4.45 -11.23
N THR A 473 -66.84 -4.84 -11.97
CA THR A 473 -65.58 -5.34 -11.39
C THR A 473 -64.52 -4.27 -11.56
N LEU A 474 -64.17 -3.58 -10.47
CA LEU A 474 -63.21 -2.48 -10.46
C LEU A 474 -61.85 -2.97 -9.96
N ARG A 475 -60.77 -2.48 -10.56
CA ARG A 475 -59.39 -2.76 -10.11
C ARG A 475 -59.00 -1.82 -8.98
N ILE A 476 -58.31 -2.38 -7.99
CA ILE A 476 -57.76 -1.60 -6.88
C ILE A 476 -56.37 -1.11 -7.29
N ALA A 477 -56.21 0.21 -7.34
CA ALA A 477 -54.93 0.87 -7.59
C ALA A 477 -54.23 1.14 -6.25
N ILE A 478 -52.95 0.77 -6.13
CA ILE A 478 -52.14 1.10 -4.96
C ILE A 478 -51.33 2.35 -5.31
N ASN A 479 -51.43 3.38 -4.48
CA ASN A 479 -50.59 4.57 -4.59
C ASN A 479 -49.80 4.77 -3.29
N SER A 480 -48.62 5.37 -3.40
CA SER A 480 -47.78 5.74 -2.27
C SER A 480 -47.49 7.22 -2.33
N GLU A 481 -47.66 7.90 -1.19
CA GLU A 481 -47.31 9.32 -1.10
C GLU A 481 -45.80 9.54 -0.98
N LYS A 482 -45.05 8.54 -0.49
CA LYS A 482 -43.60 8.62 -0.37
C LYS A 482 -42.92 7.96 -1.58
N ASN A 483 -41.98 8.68 -2.18
CA ASN A 483 -41.15 8.18 -3.29
C ASN A 483 -40.09 7.19 -2.76
N VAL A 484 -40.55 6.00 -2.40
CA VAL A 484 -39.80 5.02 -1.62
C VAL A 484 -39.55 3.77 -2.46
N TYR A 485 -38.33 3.24 -2.41
CA TYR A 485 -37.85 2.14 -3.24
C TYR A 485 -38.38 0.79 -2.73
N TYR A 486 -39.65 0.52 -2.96
CA TYR A 486 -40.30 -0.76 -2.71
C TYR A 486 -41.08 -1.22 -3.94
N ARG A 487 -41.41 -2.51 -3.99
CA ARG A 487 -42.23 -3.12 -5.03
C ARG A 487 -43.40 -3.86 -4.40
N VAL A 488 -44.60 -3.65 -4.93
CA VAL A 488 -45.75 -4.50 -4.61
C VAL A 488 -45.53 -5.87 -5.25
N LYS A 489 -45.40 -6.91 -4.42
CA LYS A 489 -45.25 -8.30 -4.87
C LYS A 489 -46.61 -8.94 -5.14
N SER A 490 -47.58 -8.70 -4.27
CA SER A 490 -48.96 -9.12 -4.45
C SER A 490 -49.92 -8.25 -3.66
N GLN A 491 -51.18 -8.21 -4.09
CA GLN A 491 -52.28 -7.58 -3.39
C GLN A 491 -53.47 -8.53 -3.37
N ASN A 492 -54.23 -8.54 -2.27
CA ASN A 492 -55.43 -9.37 -2.14
C ASN A 492 -56.51 -8.57 -1.40
N PRO A 493 -57.68 -8.33 -2.01
CA PRO A 493 -58.08 -8.68 -3.39
C PRO A 493 -57.43 -7.78 -4.46
N GLU A 494 -57.34 -8.26 -5.72
CA GLU A 494 -56.89 -7.44 -6.86
C GLU A 494 -58.02 -6.59 -7.47
N THR A 495 -59.24 -7.11 -7.41
CA THR A 495 -60.46 -6.48 -7.92
C THR A 495 -61.57 -6.61 -6.91
N ILE A 496 -62.47 -5.65 -6.89
CA ILE A 496 -63.69 -5.70 -6.09
C ILE A 496 -64.92 -5.71 -7.00
N ALA A 497 -65.93 -6.48 -6.62
CA ALA A 497 -67.24 -6.42 -7.24
C ALA A 497 -68.05 -5.32 -6.52
N VAL A 498 -68.52 -4.34 -7.28
CA VAL A 498 -69.35 -3.23 -6.79
C VAL A 498 -70.70 -3.32 -7.48
N ASN A 499 -71.77 -3.40 -6.69
CA ASN A 499 -73.13 -3.36 -7.20
C ASN A 499 -73.66 -1.93 -7.14
N ALA A 500 -73.95 -1.33 -8.29
CA ALA A 500 -74.52 0.02 -8.39
C ALA A 500 -76.04 -0.05 -8.61
N TYR A 501 -76.81 0.68 -7.80
CA TYR A 501 -78.28 0.70 -7.83
C TYR A 501 -78.82 2.12 -7.58
N GLN A 502 -80.04 2.43 -8.03
CA GLN A 502 -80.62 3.76 -7.81
C GLN A 502 -80.93 4.02 -6.33
N SER A 503 -80.77 5.26 -5.89
CA SER A 503 -81.02 5.65 -4.49
C SER A 503 -82.49 5.56 -4.04
N GLY A 504 -83.43 5.09 -4.89
CA GLY A 504 -84.88 5.17 -4.70
C GLY A 504 -85.66 3.87 -4.58
N ASP A 505 -85.01 2.69 -4.64
CA ASP A 505 -85.66 1.36 -4.50
C ASP A 505 -85.29 0.64 -3.20
#